data_AF-A0A2U1VGF6-F1
#
_entry.id   AF-A0A2U1VGF6-F1
#
_cell.length_a   1.000
_cell.length_b   1.000
_cell.length_c   1.000
_cell.angle_alpha   90.00
_cell.angle_beta   90.00
_cell.angle_gamma   90.00
#
_symmetry.space_group_name_H-M   'P 1'
#
loop_
_entity.id
_entity.type
_entity.pdbx_description
1 polymer ?
#
loop_
_entity_poly.entity_id
_entity_poly.type
_entity_poly.pdbx_seq_one_letter_code
_entity_poly.pdbx_strand_id
1 'polypeptide(L)'
;MTDTPHIMVVDARVHEDIAEELARGAVAELDRAGATHIRYGVPGCLEIPAAIMYAIRSMDFFTARKRFDGYVALGCVIRGETTRYETICAESARGLQDLALRYALAVGNGILNVESREQAWARANVGSQNMGGRAARACLDMIDLKRKFRLYPR
;
A
#
# COMPACT_ATOMS: atom_id res chain seq x y z
N MET A 1 17.37 19.43 4.70
CA MET A 1 16.11 19.24 5.43
C MET A 1 15.67 17.82 5.21
N THR A 2 15.80 16.97 6.23
CA THR A 2 15.25 15.61 6.24
C THR A 2 13.75 15.70 6.42
N ASP A 3 13.03 15.92 5.31
CA ASP A 3 11.58 16.01 5.37
C ASP A 3 11.03 14.65 5.78
N THR A 4 10.25 14.65 6.87
CA THR A 4 9.62 13.44 7.40
C THR A 4 8.68 12.87 6.34
N PRO A 5 8.90 11.63 5.84
CA PRO A 5 8.00 11.03 4.87
C PRO A 5 6.56 11.02 5.37
N HIS A 6 5.62 11.42 4.51
CA HIS A 6 4.19 11.35 4.76
C HIS A 6 3.54 10.32 3.85
N ILE A 7 2.99 9.26 4.43
CA ILE A 7 2.59 8.05 3.71
C ILE A 7 1.08 7.87 3.74
N MET A 8 0.50 7.51 2.61
CA MET A 8 -0.87 7.01 2.56
C MET A 8 -0.86 5.50 2.68
N VAL A 9 -1.55 4.95 3.68
CA VAL A 9 -1.82 3.52 3.79
C VAL A 9 -3.24 3.28 3.31
N VAL A 10 -3.44 2.34 2.39
CA VAL A 10 -4.76 1.97 1.88
C VAL A 10 -4.97 0.48 2.09
N ASP A 11 -6.02 0.09 2.80
CA ASP A 11 -6.33 -1.30 3.10
C ASP A 11 -7.69 -1.75 2.53
N ALA A 12 -7.68 -2.85 1.78
CA ALA A 12 -8.89 -3.53 1.32
C ALA A 12 -9.46 -4.44 2.41
N ARG A 13 -10.71 -4.20 2.81
CA ARG A 13 -11.33 -4.80 4.00
C ARG A 13 -12.23 -6.01 3.73
N VAL A 14 -11.91 -6.80 2.70
CA VAL A 14 -12.63 -8.06 2.40
C VAL A 14 -12.40 -9.10 3.51
N HIS A 15 -11.18 -9.16 4.04
CA HIS A 15 -10.80 -10.00 5.17
C HIS A 15 -10.25 -9.08 6.28
N GLU A 16 -11.15 -8.54 7.10
CA GLU A 16 -10.82 -7.47 8.07
C GLU A 16 -9.71 -7.85 9.05
N ASP A 17 -9.72 -9.07 9.58
CA ASP A 17 -8.72 -9.55 10.53
C ASP A 17 -7.31 -9.61 9.91
N ILE A 18 -7.21 -10.09 8.66
CA ILE A 18 -5.96 -10.13 7.91
C ILE A 18 -5.52 -8.72 7.51
N ALA A 19 -6.46 -7.85 7.09
CA ALA A 19 -6.18 -6.46 6.73
C ALA A 19 -5.66 -5.65 7.92
N GLU A 20 -6.22 -5.86 9.11
CA GLU A 20 -5.76 -5.21 10.34
C GLU A 20 -4.38 -5.71 10.76
N GLU A 21 -4.12 -7.01 10.67
CA GLU A 21 -2.80 -7.59 10.95
C GLU A 21 -1.72 -7.01 10.01
N LEU A 22 -2.02 -6.92 8.70
CA LEU A 22 -1.15 -6.26 7.71
C LEU A 22 -0.93 -4.79 8.06
N ALA A 23 -2.01 -4.06 8.38
CA ALA A 23 -1.93 -2.65 8.73
C ALA A 23 -1.08 -2.42 9.98
N ARG A 24 -1.21 -3.28 11.00
CA ARG A 24 -0.38 -3.23 12.21
C ARG A 24 1.10 -3.35 11.89
N GLY A 25 1.46 -4.31 11.03
CA GLY A 25 2.84 -4.50 10.57
C GLY A 25 3.37 -3.29 9.80
N ALA A 26 2.56 -2.73 8.90
CA ALA A 26 2.92 -1.55 8.11
C ALA A 26 3.09 -0.31 8.98
N VAL A 27 2.13 -0.01 9.86
CA VAL A 27 2.15 1.16 10.75
C VAL A 27 3.35 1.10 11.69
N ALA A 28 3.59 -0.04 12.34
CA ALA A 28 4.75 -0.21 13.21
C ALA A 28 6.08 0.08 12.48
N GLU A 29 6.15 -0.29 11.20
CA GLU A 29 7.35 -0.07 10.40
C GLU A 29 7.54 1.40 9.97
N LEU A 30 6.43 2.08 9.64
CA LEU A 30 6.44 3.52 9.35
C LEU A 30 6.80 4.33 10.60
N ASP A 31 6.20 4.00 11.74
CA ASP A 31 6.47 4.66 13.03
C ASP A 31 7.95 4.49 13.43
N ARG A 32 8.50 3.28 13.27
CA ARG A 32 9.94 3.01 13.52
C ARG A 32 10.86 3.83 12.63
N ALA A 33 10.44 4.14 11.40
CA ALA A 33 11.18 5.00 10.48
C ALA A 33 10.95 6.51 10.75
N GLY A 34 10.13 6.87 11.73
CA GLY A 34 9.75 8.25 12.02
C GLY A 34 8.88 8.88 10.93
N ALA A 35 8.24 8.08 10.07
CA ALA A 35 7.33 8.56 9.04
C ALA A 35 5.96 8.90 9.63
N THR A 36 5.26 9.86 9.03
CA THR A 36 3.86 10.15 9.34
C THR A 36 2.96 9.41 8.36
N HIS A 37 1.75 9.03 8.76
CA HIS A 37 0.84 8.32 7.88
C HIS A 37 -0.64 8.65 8.09
N ILE A 38 -1.44 8.41 7.06
CA ILE A 38 -2.91 8.40 7.11
C ILE A 38 -3.39 7.10 6.48
N ARG A 39 -4.31 6.42 7.17
CA ARG A 39 -4.90 5.15 6.73
C ARG A 39 -6.31 5.34 6.17
N TYR A 40 -6.59 4.72 5.03
CA TYR A 40 -7.91 4.71 4.37
C TYR A 40 -8.36 3.29 4.06
N GLY A 41 -9.61 2.96 4.40
CA GLY A 41 -10.22 1.68 4.03
C GLY A 41 -10.93 1.75 2.68
N VAL A 42 -10.82 0.68 1.90
CA VAL A 42 -11.57 0.48 0.64
C VAL A 42 -12.28 -0.88 0.65
N PRO A 43 -13.37 -1.07 -0.12
CA PRO A 43 -14.14 -2.31 -0.08
C PRO A 43 -13.40 -3.53 -0.65
N GLY A 44 -12.41 -3.34 -1.53
CA GLY A 44 -11.68 -4.43 -2.17
C GLY A 44 -10.34 -4.02 -2.77
N CYS A 45 -9.53 -5.01 -3.18
CA CYS A 45 -8.18 -4.77 -3.73
C CYS A 45 -8.22 -4.05 -5.09
N LEU A 46 -9.33 -4.16 -5.83
CA LEU A 46 -9.51 -3.46 -7.11
C LEU A 46 -9.67 -1.94 -6.92
N GLU A 47 -10.17 -1.52 -5.76
CA GLU A 47 -10.38 -0.11 -5.44
C GLU A 47 -9.12 0.58 -4.90
N ILE A 48 -8.08 -0.16 -4.49
CA ILE A 48 -6.85 0.43 -3.95
C ILE A 48 -6.17 1.38 -4.96
N PRO A 49 -5.94 0.99 -6.24
CA PRO A 49 -5.38 1.91 -7.22
C PRO A 49 -6.23 3.17 -7.42
N ALA A 50 -7.55 3.03 -7.42
CA ALA A 50 -8.46 4.18 -7.56
C ALA A 50 -8.35 5.14 -6.37
N ALA A 51 -8.30 4.64 -5.14
CA ALA A 51 -8.13 5.47 -3.95
C ALA A 51 -6.80 6.24 -3.95
N ILE A 52 -5.71 5.60 -4.38
CA ILE A 52 -4.41 6.27 -4.57
C ILE A 52 -4.52 7.36 -5.65
N MET A 53 -5.18 7.07 -6.78
CA MET A 53 -5.42 8.07 -7.83
C MET A 53 -6.23 9.25 -7.31
N TYR A 54 -7.25 9.03 -6.47
CA TYR A 54 -8.03 10.12 -5.88
C TYR A 54 -7.17 11.04 -5.02
N ALA A 55 -6.24 10.48 -4.23
CA ALA A 55 -5.30 11.30 -3.45
C ALA A 55 -4.42 12.16 -4.37
N ILE A 56 -3.87 11.57 -5.44
CA ILE A 56 -3.05 12.28 -6.43
C ILE A 56 -3.85 13.40 -7.10
N ARG A 57 -5.07 13.10 -7.58
CA ARG A 57 -5.92 14.04 -8.30
C ARG A 57 -6.52 15.13 -7.42
N SER A 58 -6.72 14.85 -6.13
CA SER A 58 -7.24 15.86 -5.20
C SER A 58 -6.33 17.10 -5.11
N MET A 59 -5.05 16.95 -5.41
CA MET A 59 -4.08 18.04 -5.46
C MET A 59 -4.33 19.03 -6.61
N ASP A 60 -5.07 18.63 -7.64
CA ASP A 60 -5.48 19.54 -8.73
C ASP A 60 -6.52 20.56 -8.24
N PHE A 61 -7.18 20.31 -7.10
CA PHE A 61 -8.29 21.12 -6.58
C PHE A 61 -8.02 21.72 -5.18
N PHE A 62 -7.18 21.08 -4.35
CA PHE A 62 -6.94 21.49 -2.96
C PHE A 62 -5.44 21.62 -2.67
N THR A 63 -4.90 22.83 -2.82
CA THR A 63 -3.47 23.12 -2.64
C THR A 63 -3.00 23.13 -1.19
N ALA A 64 -3.93 23.22 -0.22
CA ALA A 64 -3.62 23.28 1.21
C ALA A 64 -3.29 21.91 1.83
N ARG A 65 -3.51 20.79 1.13
CA ARG A 65 -3.19 19.45 1.65
C ARG A 65 -1.73 19.10 1.42
N LYS A 66 -1.06 18.55 2.44
CA LYS A 66 0.28 17.97 2.26
C LYS A 66 0.17 16.77 1.32
N ARG A 67 1.06 16.70 0.33
CA ARG A 67 1.14 15.57 -0.60
C ARG A 67 1.72 14.36 0.12
N PHE A 68 1.28 13.17 -0.28
CA PHE A 68 1.91 11.93 0.18
C PHE A 68 3.19 11.68 -0.60
N ASP A 69 4.27 11.34 0.12
CA ASP A 69 5.57 10.98 -0.43
C ASP A 69 5.59 9.55 -0.99
N GLY A 70 4.71 8.69 -0.46
CA GLY A 70 4.55 7.31 -0.91
C GLY A 70 3.24 6.68 -0.44
N TYR A 71 2.98 5.48 -0.96
CA TYR A 71 1.71 4.77 -0.82
C TYR A 71 1.97 3.33 -0.43
N VAL A 72 1.24 2.81 0.55
CA VAL A 72 1.28 1.40 0.95
C VAL A 72 -0.09 0.79 0.67
N ALA A 73 -0.12 -0.18 -0.23
CA ALA A 73 -1.33 -0.90 -0.63
C ALA A 73 -1.41 -2.23 0.12
N LEU A 74 -2.43 -2.41 0.95
CA LEU A 74 -2.61 -3.59 1.78
C LEU A 74 -3.93 -4.29 1.43
N GLY A 75 -3.91 -5.61 1.40
CA GLY A 75 -5.11 -6.38 1.13
C GLY A 75 -4.81 -7.87 1.10
N CYS A 76 -5.86 -8.67 0.99
CA CYS A 76 -5.72 -10.11 0.86
C CYS A 76 -6.80 -10.63 -0.09
N VAL A 77 -6.38 -11.44 -1.04
CA VAL A 77 -7.22 -12.19 -1.96
C VAL A 77 -6.94 -13.67 -1.70
N ILE A 78 -7.95 -14.37 -1.18
CA ILE A 78 -7.88 -15.80 -0.95
C ILE A 78 -8.58 -16.50 -2.13
N ARG A 79 -7.92 -17.51 -2.71
CA ARG A 79 -8.47 -18.37 -3.77
C ARG A 79 -9.85 -18.90 -3.38
N GLY A 80 -10.84 -18.58 -4.20
CA GLY A 80 -12.17 -19.18 -4.16
C GLY A 80 -12.42 -20.08 -5.37
N GLU A 81 -13.69 -20.42 -5.59
CA GLU A 81 -14.12 -21.37 -6.62
C GLU A 81 -14.16 -20.79 -8.05
N THR A 82 -14.15 -19.46 -8.18
CA THR A 82 -14.32 -18.78 -9.47
C THR A 82 -13.05 -18.09 -9.92
N THR A 83 -12.96 -17.81 -11.23
CA THR A 83 -11.84 -17.09 -11.86
C THR A 83 -11.68 -15.63 -11.42
N ARG A 84 -12.60 -15.15 -10.55
CA ARG A 84 -12.55 -13.81 -9.95
C ARG A 84 -11.23 -13.58 -9.20
N TYR A 85 -10.63 -14.62 -8.62
CA TYR A 85 -9.33 -14.53 -7.94
C TYR A 85 -8.25 -14.00 -8.88
N GLU A 86 -8.08 -14.60 -10.07
CA GLU A 86 -7.08 -14.21 -11.05
C GLU A 86 -7.29 -12.78 -11.50
N THR A 87 -8.54 -12.39 -11.75
CA THR A 87 -8.88 -11.02 -12.12
C THR A 87 -8.46 -10.04 -11.01
N ILE A 88 -8.85 -10.27 -9.75
CA ILE A 88 -8.51 -9.35 -8.67
C ILE A 88 -6.99 -9.27 -8.48
N CYS A 89 -6.31 -10.41 -8.46
CA CYS A 89 -4.86 -10.48 -8.28
C CYS A 89 -4.11 -9.73 -9.40
N ALA A 90 -4.47 -9.99 -10.66
CA ALA A 90 -3.79 -9.39 -11.82
C ALA A 90 -4.12 -7.90 -11.97
N GLU A 91 -5.38 -7.52 -11.82
CA GLU A 91 -5.84 -6.14 -12.06
C GLU A 91 -5.42 -5.18 -10.95
N SER A 92 -5.43 -5.63 -9.69
CA SER A 92 -4.92 -4.80 -8.58
C SER A 92 -3.42 -4.57 -8.70
N ALA A 93 -2.64 -5.61 -9.00
CA ALA A 93 -1.20 -5.50 -9.24
C ALA A 93 -0.88 -4.61 -10.44
N ARG A 94 -1.60 -4.78 -11.56
CA ARG A 94 -1.43 -3.94 -12.75
C ARG A 94 -1.77 -2.49 -12.46
N GLY A 95 -2.88 -2.20 -11.78
CA GLY A 95 -3.28 -0.85 -11.42
C GLY A 95 -2.23 -0.14 -10.56
N LEU A 96 -1.67 -0.82 -9.56
CA LEU A 96 -0.58 -0.27 -8.74
C LEU A 96 0.68 -0.02 -9.57
N GLN A 97 1.06 -0.96 -10.43
CA GLN A 97 2.24 -0.81 -11.28
C GLN A 97 2.09 0.36 -12.28
N ASP A 98 0.92 0.48 -12.89
CA ASP A 98 0.60 1.59 -13.80
C ASP A 98 0.70 2.94 -13.10
N LEU A 99 0.21 3.05 -11.86
CA LEU A 99 0.35 4.26 -11.05
C LEU A 99 1.81 4.57 -10.74
N ALA A 100 2.58 3.56 -10.30
CA ALA A 100 3.99 3.71 -9.98
C ALA A 100 4.80 4.21 -11.18
N LEU A 101 4.59 3.62 -12.36
CA LEU A 101 5.32 3.97 -13.58
C LEU A 101 4.87 5.32 -14.17
N ARG A 102 3.56 5.57 -14.25
CA ARG A 102 3.03 6.81 -14.86
C ARG A 102 3.33 8.06 -14.05
N TYR A 103 3.35 7.94 -12.72
CA TYR A 103 3.49 9.10 -11.82
C TYR A 103 4.79 9.08 -11.00
N ALA A 104 5.69 8.12 -11.27
CA ALA A 104 6.93 7.93 -10.50
C ALA A 104 6.66 7.85 -8.98
N LEU A 105 5.65 7.09 -8.57
CA LEU A 105 5.26 6.95 -7.17
C LEU A 105 6.14 5.92 -6.47
N ALA A 106 6.39 6.14 -5.18
CA ALA A 106 6.86 5.09 -4.29
C ALA A 106 5.65 4.28 -3.81
N VAL A 107 5.55 3.01 -4.22
CA VAL A 107 4.44 2.13 -3.88
C VAL A 107 4.97 0.86 -3.21
N GLY A 108 4.54 0.63 -1.98
CA GLY A 108 4.73 -0.65 -1.30
C GLY A 108 3.51 -1.55 -1.53
N ASN A 109 3.68 -2.65 -2.26
CA ASN A 109 2.60 -3.60 -2.50
C ASN A 109 2.59 -4.72 -1.43
N GLY A 110 1.60 -4.67 -0.55
CA GLY A 110 1.29 -5.68 0.46
C GLY A 110 -0.04 -6.38 0.22
N ILE A 111 -0.52 -6.44 -1.03
CA ILE A 111 -1.67 -7.26 -1.40
C ILE A 111 -1.23 -8.73 -1.45
N LEU A 112 -1.82 -9.55 -0.58
CA LEU A 112 -1.55 -10.97 -0.52
C LEU A 112 -2.43 -11.72 -1.53
N ASN A 113 -1.81 -12.52 -2.39
CA ASN A 113 -2.48 -13.48 -3.26
C ASN A 113 -2.15 -14.88 -2.73
N VAL A 114 -3.14 -15.57 -2.16
CA VAL A 114 -2.91 -16.81 -1.41
C VAL A 114 -3.97 -17.86 -1.69
N GLU A 115 -3.61 -19.12 -1.49
CA GLU A 115 -4.49 -20.26 -1.75
C GLU A 115 -5.39 -20.63 -0.56
N SER A 116 -5.08 -20.15 0.65
CA SER A 116 -5.86 -20.46 1.84
C SER A 116 -5.78 -19.38 2.93
N ARG A 117 -6.66 -19.46 3.94
CA ARG A 117 -6.67 -18.54 5.09
C ARG A 117 -5.44 -18.72 5.98
N GLU A 118 -4.94 -19.93 6.13
CA GLU A 118 -3.73 -20.24 6.89
C GLU A 118 -2.51 -19.58 6.23
N GLN A 119 -2.43 -19.64 4.90
CA GLN A 119 -1.40 -18.94 4.14
C GLN A 119 -1.50 -17.42 4.27
N ALA A 120 -2.73 -16.89 4.32
CA ALA A 120 -2.96 -15.47 4.54
C ALA A 120 -2.40 -15.03 5.90
N TRP A 121 -2.74 -15.76 6.96
CA TRP A 121 -2.25 -15.49 8.31
C TRP A 121 -0.74 -15.65 8.44
N ALA A 122 -0.14 -16.70 7.87
CA ALA A 122 1.31 -16.88 7.91
C ALA A 122 2.06 -15.70 7.27
N ARG A 123 1.49 -15.11 6.21
CA ARG A 123 2.03 -13.93 5.52
C ARG A 123 1.77 -12.62 6.25
N ALA A 124 0.56 -12.44 6.76
CA ALA A 124 0.16 -11.20 7.44
C ALA A 124 0.82 -11.05 8.82
N ASN A 125 0.94 -12.17 9.56
CA ASN A 125 1.33 -12.16 10.96
C ASN A 125 2.63 -11.37 11.21
N VAL A 126 2.54 -10.38 12.09
CA VAL A 126 3.64 -9.44 12.41
C VAL A 126 4.83 -10.14 13.07
N GLY A 127 4.58 -11.22 13.81
CA GLY A 127 5.61 -12.06 14.42
C GLY A 127 6.21 -13.13 13.49
N SER A 128 5.70 -13.24 12.26
CA SER A 128 6.18 -14.18 11.25
C SER A 128 6.68 -13.44 10.01
N GLN A 129 6.01 -13.57 8.86
CA GLN A 129 6.50 -12.99 7.61
C GLN A 129 6.26 -11.48 7.48
N ASN A 130 5.35 -10.91 8.29
CA ASN A 130 5.07 -9.49 8.39
C ASN A 130 5.03 -8.76 7.02
N MET A 131 4.22 -9.27 6.10
CA MET A 131 4.17 -8.73 4.72
C MET A 131 3.70 -7.27 4.69
N GLY A 132 2.89 -6.84 5.65
CA GLY A 132 2.50 -5.43 5.80
C GLY A 132 3.71 -4.54 6.13
N GLY A 133 4.54 -4.93 7.09
CA GLY A 133 5.79 -4.23 7.41
C GLY A 133 6.77 -4.24 6.24
N ARG A 134 6.89 -5.36 5.52
CA ARG A 134 7.74 -5.43 4.31
C ARG A 134 7.26 -4.49 3.20
N ALA A 135 5.94 -4.35 3.01
CA ALA A 135 5.38 -3.39 2.06
C ALA A 135 5.68 -1.93 2.47
N ALA A 136 5.53 -1.60 3.76
CA ALA A 136 5.90 -0.28 4.27
C ALA A 136 7.39 0.02 4.09
N ARG A 137 8.26 -0.95 4.41
CA ARG A 137 9.71 -0.85 4.18
C ARG A 137 10.03 -0.59 2.70
N ALA A 138 9.44 -1.36 1.79
CA ALA A 138 9.63 -1.18 0.35
C ALA A 138 9.20 0.21 -0.13
N CYS A 139 8.10 0.76 0.41
CA CYS A 139 7.66 2.12 0.12
C CYS A 139 8.72 3.15 0.54
N LEU A 140 9.23 3.05 1.77
CA LEU A 140 10.28 3.95 2.29
C LEU A 140 11.57 3.87 1.47
N ASP A 141 12.01 2.66 1.13
CA ASP A 141 13.22 2.45 0.31
C ASP A 141 13.08 3.08 -1.08
N MET A 142 11.87 3.01 -1.67
CA MET A 142 11.56 3.66 -2.95
C MET A 142 11.50 5.19 -2.83
N ILE A 143 11.07 5.75 -1.70
CA ILE A 143 11.17 7.19 -1.42
C ILE A 143 12.63 7.61 -1.38
N ASP A 144 13.48 6.86 -0.68
CA ASP A 144 14.91 7.16 -0.60
C ASP A 144 15.61 7.03 -1.96
N LEU A 145 15.19 6.07 -2.79
CA LEU A 145 15.66 5.99 -4.18
C LEU A 145 15.24 7.22 -4.99
N LYS A 146 13.97 7.65 -4.91
CA LYS A 146 13.48 8.88 -5.57
C LYS A 146 14.28 10.11 -5.16
N ARG A 147 14.64 10.22 -3.88
CA ARG A 147 15.47 11.32 -3.35
C ARG A 147 16.87 11.36 -3.99
N LYS A 148 17.49 10.20 -4.25
CA LYS A 148 18.80 10.13 -4.96
C LYS A 148 18.72 10.73 -6.36
N PHE A 149 17.57 10.64 -7.02
CA PHE A 149 17.30 11.26 -8.33
C PHE A 149 16.71 12.68 -8.22
N ARG A 150 16.63 13.26 -7.02
CA ARG A 150 16.02 14.58 -6.75
C ARG A 150 14.55 14.67 -7.18
N LEU A 151 13.84 13.54 -7.19
CA LEU A 151 12.39 13.47 -7.37
C LEU A 151 11.73 13.73 -6.00
N TYR A 152 11.67 14.99 -5.59
CA TYR A 152 10.96 15.47 -4.39
C TYR A 152 9.44 15.39 -4.60
N PRO A 153 8.61 15.33 -3.54
CA PRO A 153 7.19 15.01 -3.68
C PRO A 153 6.59 15.87 -4.77
N ARG A 154 6.08 15.18 -5.79
CA ARG A 154 5.35 15.85 -6.85
C ARG A 154 4.02 16.22 -6.27
#